data_AF-A0A076GA63-F1
#
_entry.id   AF-A0A076GA63-F1
#
_cell.length_a   1.000
_cell.length_b   1.000
_cell.length_c   1.000
_cell.angle_alpha   90.00
_cell.angle_beta   90.00
_cell.angle_gamma   90.00
#
_symmetry.space_group_name_H-M   'P 1'
#
loop_
_entity.id
_entity.type
_entity.pdbx_description
1 polymer ?
#
loop_
_entity_poly.entity_id
_entity_poly.type
_entity_poly.pdbx_seq_one_letter_code
_entity_poly.pdbx_strand_id
1 'polypeptide(L)'
;SFFINKGMMTFMPSMSMMWFMFCSCNMASPPSLNLLGEIMILNSLISWSSKLIFFLFILSFFGAVYSLYMFCYTQHGEFYSGFYSFSYGFVREYLMLIMHWLPLNIFFISVDLFIL
;
A
#
# COMPACT_ATOMS: atom_id res chain seq x y z
N SER A 1 7.32 -15.22 -10.04
CA SER A 1 8.10 -14.00 -9.77
C SER A 1 8.04 -13.58 -8.31
N PHE A 2 6.88 -13.56 -7.64
CA PHE A 2 6.83 -13.22 -6.20
C PHE A 2 7.59 -14.18 -5.28
N PHE A 3 7.58 -15.50 -5.55
CA PHE A 3 8.27 -16.50 -4.73
C PHE A 3 9.80 -16.31 -4.69
N ILE A 4 10.33 -15.72 -5.76
CA ILE A 4 11.75 -15.46 -5.99
C ILE A 4 12.22 -14.25 -5.17
N ASN A 5 11.35 -13.27 -4.96
CA ASN A 5 11.66 -12.01 -4.26
C ASN A 5 11.40 -12.11 -2.75
N LYS A 6 11.49 -13.30 -2.14
CA LYS A 6 11.31 -13.45 -0.68
C LYS A 6 12.52 -12.93 0.08
N GLY A 7 12.27 -12.37 1.26
CA GLY A 7 13.29 -11.99 2.22
C GLY A 7 13.99 -10.66 1.99
N MET A 8 13.50 -9.80 1.08
CA MET A 8 14.20 -8.56 0.65
C MET A 8 14.61 -7.60 1.78
N MET A 9 13.98 -7.70 2.95
CA MET A 9 14.29 -6.88 4.12
C MET A 9 15.74 -7.05 4.62
N THR A 10 16.34 -8.24 4.51
CA THR A 10 17.73 -8.45 4.98
C THR A 10 18.79 -7.90 4.04
N PHE A 11 18.45 -7.70 2.76
CA PHE A 11 19.40 -7.22 1.74
C PHE A 11 19.26 -5.70 1.50
N MET A 12 18.04 -5.16 1.53
CA MET A 12 17.75 -3.75 1.29
C MET A 12 16.70 -3.22 2.28
N PRO A 13 17.10 -2.89 3.52
CA PRO A 13 16.16 -2.45 4.54
C PRO A 13 15.49 -1.11 4.18
N SER A 14 16.22 -0.16 3.59
CA SER A 14 15.67 1.14 3.16
C SER A 14 14.61 1.02 2.07
N MET A 15 14.79 0.10 1.12
CA MET A 15 13.81 -0.18 0.08
C MET A 15 12.57 -0.87 0.67
N SER A 16 12.78 -1.80 1.61
CA SER A 16 11.68 -2.48 2.31
C SER A 16 10.79 -1.50 3.09
N MET A 17 11.37 -0.46 3.68
CA MET A 17 10.62 0.60 4.36
C MET A 17 9.73 1.38 3.38
N MET A 18 10.24 1.72 2.19
CA MET A 18 9.41 2.41 1.18
C MET A 18 8.28 1.50 0.68
N TRP A 19 8.53 0.21 0.50
CA TRP A 19 7.48 -0.76 0.19
C TRP A 19 6.42 -0.85 1.28
N PHE A 20 6.82 -0.81 2.56
CA PHE A 20 5.87 -0.77 3.67
C PHE A 20 4.95 0.46 3.58
N MET A 21 5.53 1.63 3.31
CA MET A 21 4.77 2.88 3.17
C MET A 21 3.80 2.86 1.99
N PHE A 22 4.14 2.24 0.86
CA PHE A 22 3.20 2.07 -0.25
C PHE A 22 2.10 1.05 0.07
N CYS A 23 2.44 -0.07 0.69
CA CYS A 23 1.45 -1.06 1.13
C CYS A 23 0.48 -0.47 2.17
N SER A 24 0.95 0.41 3.06
CA SER A 24 0.08 1.07 4.05
C SER A 24 -0.83 2.13 3.42
N CYS A 25 -0.39 2.87 2.40
CA CYS A 25 -1.26 3.73 1.60
C CYS A 25 -2.35 2.90 0.87
N ASN A 26 -1.99 1.73 0.34
CA ASN A 26 -2.94 0.81 -0.30
C ASN A 26 -3.90 0.13 0.69
N MET A 27 -3.51 -0.06 1.95
CA MET A 27 -4.38 -0.58 3.02
C MET A 27 -5.40 0.48 3.50
N ALA A 28 -5.44 1.66 2.90
CA ALA A 28 -6.25 2.79 3.34
C ALA A 28 -5.96 3.16 4.82
N SER A 29 -4.68 3.19 5.23
CA SER A 29 -4.31 3.66 6.58
C SER A 29 -4.44 5.19 6.72
N PRO A 30 -4.62 5.72 7.96
CA PRO A 30 -4.95 7.14 8.20
C PRO A 30 -3.69 8.02 8.10
N PRO A 31 -3.25 8.36 6.88
CA PRO A 31 -3.24 9.74 6.37
C PRO A 31 -3.34 9.75 4.82
N SER A 32 -4.08 8.80 4.23
CA SER A 32 -4.10 8.54 2.78
C SER A 32 -5.41 8.97 2.10
N LEU A 33 -5.30 9.41 0.84
CA LEU A 33 -6.45 9.68 -0.03
C LEU A 33 -7.36 8.45 -0.23
N ASN A 34 -6.79 7.25 -0.23
CA ASN A 34 -7.55 6.03 -0.51
C ASN A 34 -8.63 5.79 0.55
N LEU A 35 -8.33 6.06 1.83
CA LEU A 35 -9.29 5.97 2.92
C LEU A 35 -10.46 6.96 2.74
N LEU A 36 -10.18 8.19 2.32
CA LEU A 36 -11.24 9.18 2.09
C LEU A 36 -12.16 8.77 0.94
N GLY A 37 -11.59 8.27 -0.16
CA GLY A 37 -12.38 7.74 -1.29
C GLY A 37 -13.26 6.56 -0.87
N GLU A 38 -12.71 5.61 -0.12
CA GLU A 38 -13.47 4.48 0.41
C GLU A 38 -14.60 4.94 1.35
N ILE A 39 -14.35 5.88 2.26
CA ILE A 39 -15.40 6.41 3.16
C ILE A 39 -16.51 7.10 2.38
N MET A 40 -16.18 7.92 1.37
CA MET A 40 -17.20 8.59 0.55
C MET A 40 -18.07 7.59 -0.22
N ILE A 41 -17.44 6.55 -0.82
CA ILE A 41 -18.17 5.49 -1.51
C ILE A 41 -19.05 4.73 -0.52
N LEU A 42 -18.53 4.36 0.65
CA LEU A 42 -19.29 3.66 1.69
C LEU A 42 -20.51 4.47 2.12
N ASN A 43 -20.38 5.78 2.36
CA ASN A 43 -21.49 6.63 2.74
C ASN A 43 -22.58 6.69 1.66
N SER A 44 -22.20 6.78 0.38
CA SER A 44 -23.17 6.80 -0.73
C SER A 44 -23.90 5.45 -0.93
N LEU A 45 -23.22 4.32 -0.70
CA LEU A 45 -23.85 3.00 -0.84
C LEU A 45 -24.76 2.68 0.34
N ILE A 46 -24.38 3.10 1.55
CA ILE A 46 -25.21 2.95 2.75
C ILE A 46 -26.49 3.78 2.62
N SER A 47 -26.42 4.98 2.05
CA SER A 47 -27.62 5.80 1.81
C SER A 47 -28.54 5.19 0.75
N TRP A 48 -28.00 4.46 -0.23
CA TRP A 48 -28.81 3.76 -1.23
C TRP A 48 -29.50 2.51 -0.66
N SER A 49 -28.78 1.66 0.08
CA SER A 49 -29.42 0.60 0.86
C SER A 49 -28.57 0.12 2.05
N SER A 50 -29.17 0.13 3.24
CA SER A 50 -28.51 -0.29 4.48
C SER A 50 -28.14 -1.78 4.52
N LYS A 51 -28.75 -2.61 3.65
CA LYS A 51 -28.43 -4.05 3.56
C LYS A 51 -27.01 -4.30 3.01
N LEU A 52 -26.40 -3.34 2.32
CA LEU A 52 -25.07 -3.49 1.72
C LEU A 52 -23.94 -3.40 2.75
N ILE A 53 -24.19 -2.91 3.97
CA ILE A 53 -23.18 -2.69 5.02
C ILE A 53 -22.32 -3.94 5.25
N PHE A 54 -22.96 -5.12 5.34
CA PHE A 54 -22.25 -6.37 5.61
C PHE A 54 -21.25 -6.75 4.51
N PHE A 55 -21.67 -6.65 3.24
CA PHE A 55 -20.81 -6.95 2.10
C PHE A 55 -19.68 -5.94 1.97
N LEU A 56 -19.96 -4.66 2.22
CA LEU A 56 -18.97 -3.59 2.16
C LEU A 56 -17.86 -3.75 3.22
N PHE A 57 -18.22 -4.17 4.43
CA PHE A 57 -17.25 -4.47 5.48
C PHE A 57 -16.31 -5.63 5.09
N ILE A 58 -16.87 -6.68 4.49
CA ILE A 58 -16.08 -7.84 4.05
C ILE A 58 -15.11 -7.45 2.93
N LEU A 59 -15.56 -6.63 1.98
CA LEU A 59 -14.73 -6.16 0.86
C LEU A 59 -13.53 -5.34 1.33
N SER A 60 -13.75 -4.37 2.23
CA SER A 60 -12.65 -3.55 2.77
C SER A 60 -11.67 -4.39 3.59
N PHE A 61 -12.18 -5.33 4.40
CA PHE A 61 -11.32 -6.23 5.18
C PHE A 61 -10.43 -7.11 4.29
N PHE A 62 -10.98 -7.75 3.27
CA PHE A 62 -10.17 -8.57 2.36
C PHE A 62 -9.15 -7.74 1.56
N GLY A 63 -9.50 -6.51 1.17
CA GLY A 63 -8.56 -5.59 0.52
C GLY A 63 -7.35 -5.28 1.41
N ALA A 64 -7.60 -5.00 2.69
CA ALA A 64 -6.56 -4.71 3.66
C ALA A 64 -5.67 -5.93 3.98
N VAL A 65 -6.26 -7.13 4.08
CA VAL A 65 -5.49 -8.36 4.29
C VAL A 65 -4.62 -8.69 3.07
N TYR A 66 -5.10 -8.43 1.86
CA TYR A 66 -4.33 -8.69 0.64
C TYR A 66 -3.08 -7.79 0.53
N SER A 67 -3.19 -6.49 0.85
CA SER A 67 -2.04 -5.58 0.81
C SER A 67 -0.97 -5.94 1.85
N LEU A 68 -1.38 -6.34 3.05
CA LEU A 68 -0.48 -6.89 4.06
C LEU A 68 0.15 -8.22 3.62
N TYR A 69 -0.64 -9.12 3.03
CA TYR A 69 -0.14 -10.39 2.52
C TYR A 69 0.94 -10.16 1.45
N MET A 70 0.73 -9.21 0.54
CA MET A 70 1.72 -8.84 -0.48
C MET A 70 3.04 -8.35 0.15
N PHE A 71 2.96 -7.53 1.20
CA PHE A 71 4.14 -7.05 1.92
C PHE A 71 4.89 -8.21 2.60
N CYS A 72 4.18 -9.03 3.39
CA CYS A 72 4.79 -10.17 4.08
C CYS A 72 5.41 -11.16 3.11
N TYR A 73 4.77 -11.41 1.98
CA TYR A 73 5.26 -12.38 1.01
C TYR A 73 6.53 -11.94 0.28
N THR A 74 6.76 -10.64 0.13
CA THR A 74 7.96 -10.09 -0.54
C THR A 74 9.07 -9.75 0.46
N GLN A 75 8.74 -9.09 1.56
CA GLN A 75 9.77 -8.58 2.47
C GLN A 75 10.19 -9.60 3.53
N HIS A 76 9.26 -10.44 4.02
CA HIS A 76 9.58 -11.49 4.99
C HIS A 76 9.98 -12.80 4.30
N GLY A 77 10.79 -13.60 5.02
CA GLY A 77 11.24 -14.92 4.60
C GLY A 77 12.75 -15.00 4.41
N GLU A 78 13.22 -16.21 4.10
CA GLU A 78 14.61 -16.45 3.74
C GLU A 78 14.87 -16.07 2.29
N PHE A 79 16.04 -15.48 2.05
CA PHE A 79 16.49 -15.14 0.71
C PHE A 79 16.69 -16.39 -0.14
N TYR A 80 16.21 -16.37 -1.39
CA TYR A 80 16.45 -17.45 -2.33
C TYR A 80 17.94 -17.46 -2.76
N SER A 81 18.65 -18.52 -2.40
CA SER A 81 20.11 -18.68 -2.57
C SER A 81 20.60 -18.77 -4.02
N GLY A 82 19.69 -18.90 -5.00
CA GLY A 82 20.04 -19.01 -6.42
C GLY A 82 20.24 -17.69 -7.17
N PHE A 83 20.11 -16.53 -6.52
CA PHE A 83 20.30 -15.22 -7.17
C PHE A 83 21.69 -14.65 -6.87
N TYR A 84 22.55 -14.65 -7.89
CA TYR A 84 23.95 -14.24 -7.77
C TYR A 84 24.21 -12.78 -8.23
N SER A 85 23.19 -12.04 -8.68
CA SER A 85 23.34 -10.66 -9.16
C SER A 85 22.25 -9.76 -8.58
N PHE A 86 22.46 -9.27 -7.36
CA PHE A 86 21.67 -8.17 -6.82
C PHE A 86 22.52 -6.90 -6.78
N SER A 87 22.01 -5.82 -7.37
CA SER A 87 22.55 -4.48 -7.18
C SER A 87 21.96 -3.87 -5.91
N TYR A 88 22.79 -3.27 -5.06
CA TYR A 88 22.29 -2.36 -4.03
C TYR A 88 21.55 -1.19 -4.72
N GLY A 89 20.35 -0.88 -4.23
CA GLY A 89 19.35 -0.10 -4.97
C GLY A 89 19.90 1.25 -5.39
N PHE A 90 19.60 1.67 -6.61
CA PHE A 90 20.15 2.91 -7.14
C PHE A 90 19.42 4.12 -6.55
N VAL A 91 20.13 5.23 -6.35
CA VAL A 91 19.54 6.50 -5.86
C VAL A 91 18.34 6.94 -6.73
N ARG A 92 18.40 6.67 -8.04
CA ARG A 92 17.30 6.92 -8.98
C ARG A 92 16.01 6.19 -8.58
N GLU A 93 16.11 4.95 -8.12
CA GLU A 93 14.94 4.15 -7.73
C GLU A 93 14.29 4.73 -6.48
N TYR A 94 15.09 5.15 -5.49
CA TYR A 94 14.59 5.83 -4.31
C TYR A 94 13.91 7.17 -4.64
N LEU A 95 14.51 7.98 -5.52
CA LEU A 95 13.91 9.24 -5.97
C LEU A 95 12.56 9.02 -6.64
N MET A 96 12.46 8.01 -7.52
CA MET A 96 11.20 7.65 -8.18
C MET A 96 10.10 7.29 -7.18
N LEU A 97 10.42 6.48 -6.17
CA LEU A 97 9.47 6.10 -5.12
C LEU A 97 9.04 7.29 -4.27
N ILE A 98 9.97 8.12 -3.84
CA ILE A 98 9.67 9.31 -3.05
C ILE A 98 8.79 10.28 -3.82
N MET A 99 9.05 10.48 -5.12
CA MET A 99 8.21 11.33 -5.97
C MET A 99 6.80 10.78 -6.19
N HIS A 100 6.54 9.48 -6.03
CA HIS A 100 5.18 8.93 -6.05
C HIS A 100 4.52 9.04 -4.68
N TRP A 101 5.28 8.81 -3.60
CA TRP A 101 4.74 8.81 -2.25
C TRP A 101 4.41 10.23 -1.75
N LEU A 102 5.24 11.22 -2.03
CA LEU A 102 5.03 12.61 -1.61
C LEU A 102 3.71 13.22 -2.10
N PRO A 103 3.38 13.23 -3.41
CA PRO A 103 2.15 13.86 -3.88
C PRO A 103 0.92 13.16 -3.30
N LEU A 104 0.95 11.83 -3.19
CA LEU A 104 -0.14 11.04 -2.61
C LEU A 104 -0.50 11.49 -1.18
N ASN A 105 0.49 11.83 -0.34
CA ASN A 105 0.25 12.30 1.02
C ASN A 105 0.04 13.82 1.10
N ILE A 106 0.66 14.61 0.22
CA ILE A 106 0.43 16.07 0.19
C ILE A 106 -1.02 16.37 -0.21
N PHE A 107 -1.58 15.61 -1.16
CA PHE A 107 -2.98 15.77 -1.55
C PHE A 107 -3.96 15.48 -0.41
N PHE A 108 -3.59 14.69 0.61
CA PHE A 108 -4.41 14.50 1.81
C PHE A 108 -4.57 15.81 2.62
N ILE A 109 -3.55 16.67 2.62
CA ILE A 109 -3.60 17.95 3.35
C ILE A 109 -4.51 18.95 2.61
N SER A 110 -4.57 18.86 1.28
CA SER A 110 -5.43 19.69 0.44
C SER A 110 -6.77 19.02 0.12
N VAL A 111 -7.30 18.20 1.02
CA VAL A 111 -8.53 17.43 0.80
C VAL A 111 -9.76 18.32 0.64
N ASP A 112 -9.75 19.50 1.27
CA ASP A 112 -10.82 20.49 1.13
C ASP A 112 -11.07 20.90 -0.33
N LEU A 113 -10.07 20.80 -1.22
CA LEU A 113 -10.24 21.06 -2.65
C LEU A 113 -11.03 19.97 -3.38
N PHE A 114 -11.04 18.74 -2.88
CA PHE A 114 -11.68 17.59 -3.52
C PHE A 114 -13.08 17.28 -2.96
N ILE A 115 -13.39 17.75 -1.75
CA ILE A 115 -14.67 17.52 -1.07
C ILE A 115 -15.72 18.58 -1.45
N LEU A 116 -15.30 19.70 -2.04
CA LEU A 116 -16.16 20.75 -2.62
C LEU A 116 -16.78 20.29 -3.95
#